data_AF-F0ZD63-F1
#
_entry.id   AF-F0ZD63-F1
#
_cell.length_a   1.000
_cell.length_b   1.000
_cell.length_c   1.000
_cell.angle_alpha   90.00
_cell.angle_beta   90.00
_cell.angle_gamma   90.00
#
_symmetry.space_group_name_H-M   'P 1'
#
loop_
_entity.id
_entity.type
_entity.pdbx_description
1 polymer ?
#
loop_
_entity_poly.entity_id
_entity_poly.type
_entity_poly.pdbx_seq_one_letter_code
_entity_poly.pdbx_strand_id
1 'polypeptide(L)'
;MSVDSQKVKFFFGKNCSGESFEYSRGQTVRFNAGDKWNDRFMSCIVGSAVQCNIWEHNEIDTPTPGKYALLQPGSTTNDLTFINGLSKFQILPRDFNYAIDFKIEKGSSLTKEYEMTLIPYQVSPAKNTTGHDYVQCPIPKLTPPESEIVCQVSCKETAWPGATVANGSIYFKYSPSTGQVSFRKTEGFPHNMAIKQDDNTSFIFTLNSEQ
;
A
#
# COMPACT_ATOMS: atom_id res chain seq x y z
N MET A 1 -8.68 8.27 -26.86
CA MET A 1 -8.88 7.36 -25.72
C MET A 1 -8.89 8.19 -24.45
N SER A 2 -9.89 8.02 -23.59
CA SER A 2 -9.99 8.75 -22.31
C SER A 2 -10.18 7.77 -21.17
N VAL A 3 -9.78 8.18 -19.98
CA VAL A 3 -10.02 7.49 -18.71
C VAL A 3 -10.69 8.49 -17.76
N ASP A 4 -11.54 8.00 -16.86
CA ASP A 4 -12.07 8.82 -15.79
C ASP A 4 -10.95 9.48 -14.98
N SER A 5 -11.15 10.73 -14.54
CA SER A 5 -10.13 11.51 -13.82
C SER A 5 -9.63 10.84 -12.53
N GLN A 6 -10.44 9.99 -11.90
CA GLN A 6 -10.16 9.29 -10.65
C GLN A 6 -9.70 7.84 -10.86
N LYS A 7 -9.40 7.43 -12.10
CA LYS A 7 -9.04 6.05 -12.44
C LYS A 7 -7.75 5.96 -13.24
N VAL A 8 -7.21 4.76 -13.31
CA VAL A 8 -6.13 4.38 -14.22
C VAL A 8 -6.63 3.24 -15.10
N LYS A 9 -6.30 3.31 -16.38
CA LYS A 9 -6.62 2.25 -17.35
C LYS A 9 -5.35 1.62 -17.86
N PHE A 10 -5.18 0.33 -17.62
CA PHE A 10 -4.06 -0.45 -18.14
C PHE A 10 -4.50 -1.27 -19.35
N PHE A 11 -3.55 -1.54 -20.25
CA PHE A 11 -3.77 -2.24 -21.51
C PHE A 11 -2.73 -3.35 -21.69
N PHE A 12 -3.12 -4.46 -22.32
CA PHE A 12 -2.20 -5.57 -22.63
C PHE A 12 -1.33 -5.31 -23.87
N GLY A 13 -1.69 -4.38 -24.74
CA GLY A 13 -0.88 -3.95 -25.87
C GLY A 13 -0.16 -2.62 -25.62
N LYS A 14 0.91 -2.36 -26.38
CA LYS A 14 1.54 -1.03 -26.44
C LYS A 14 0.59 -0.01 -27.09
N ASN A 15 0.85 1.28 -26.90
CA ASN A 15 0.07 2.39 -27.45
C ASN A 15 -1.44 2.31 -27.10
N CYS A 16 -1.75 1.86 -25.89
CA CYS A 16 -3.12 1.72 -25.37
C CYS A 16 -4.02 0.83 -26.24
N SER A 17 -3.48 -0.30 -26.72
CA SER A 17 -4.20 -1.27 -27.55
C SER A 17 -4.50 -2.58 -26.82
N GLY A 18 -5.38 -3.40 -27.39
CA GLY A 18 -5.73 -4.71 -26.85
C GLY A 18 -6.71 -4.67 -25.68
N GLU A 19 -6.75 -5.76 -24.91
CA GLU A 19 -7.59 -5.87 -23.71
C GLU A 19 -7.19 -4.82 -22.66
N SER A 20 -8.16 -4.27 -21.95
CA SER A 20 -7.94 -3.17 -21.02
C SER A 20 -8.75 -3.30 -19.75
N PHE A 21 -8.19 -2.82 -18.64
CA PHE A 21 -8.79 -2.89 -17.31
C PHE A 21 -8.69 -1.53 -16.62
N GLU A 22 -9.76 -1.14 -15.93
CA GLU A 22 -9.81 0.11 -15.17
C GLU A 22 -9.74 -0.17 -13.67
N TYR A 23 -8.95 0.66 -13.00
CA TYR A 23 -8.73 0.59 -11.57
C TYR A 23 -8.98 1.97 -10.95
N SER A 24 -9.62 1.98 -9.80
CA SER A 24 -10.06 3.18 -9.11
C SER A 24 -8.99 3.71 -8.16
N ARG A 25 -9.08 5.01 -7.87
CA ARG A 25 -8.40 5.66 -6.75
C ARG A 25 -8.54 4.85 -5.46
N GLY A 26 -7.45 4.73 -4.71
CA GLY A 26 -7.41 4.01 -3.43
C GLY A 26 -7.15 2.52 -3.56
N GLN A 27 -6.91 2.02 -4.78
CA GLN A 27 -6.57 0.61 -4.99
C GLN A 27 -5.05 0.41 -5.03
N THR A 28 -4.62 -0.64 -4.34
CA THR A 28 -3.31 -1.26 -4.52
C THR A 28 -3.58 -2.64 -5.13
N VAL A 29 -2.89 -2.98 -6.21
CA VAL A 29 -2.96 -4.30 -6.84
C VAL A 29 -1.57 -4.89 -6.87
N ARG A 30 -1.43 -6.09 -6.32
CA ARG A 30 -0.21 -6.90 -6.33
C ARG A 30 -0.52 -8.19 -7.07
N PHE A 31 0.33 -8.54 -8.03
CA PHE A 31 0.31 -9.81 -8.72
C PHE A 31 1.35 -10.74 -8.09
N ASN A 32 0.99 -12.00 -7.94
CA ASN A 32 1.88 -13.07 -7.54
C ASN A 32 2.37 -13.84 -8.77
N ALA A 33 3.47 -14.57 -8.61
CA ALA A 33 3.98 -15.45 -9.65
C ALA A 33 2.91 -16.47 -10.07
N GLY A 34 2.62 -16.54 -11.37
CA GLY A 34 1.57 -17.40 -11.92
C GLY A 34 0.19 -16.76 -12.05
N ASP A 35 -0.01 -15.53 -11.55
CA ASP A 35 -1.25 -14.80 -11.79
C ASP A 35 -1.42 -14.54 -13.29
N LYS A 36 -2.65 -14.74 -13.79
CA LYS A 36 -3.01 -14.62 -15.22
C LYS A 36 -2.55 -13.30 -15.85
N TRP A 37 -2.55 -12.22 -15.05
CA TRP A 37 -2.29 -10.85 -15.49
C TRP A 37 -0.89 -10.34 -15.14
N ASN A 38 -0.09 -11.12 -14.41
CA ASN A 38 1.29 -10.74 -14.12
C ASN A 38 2.06 -10.53 -15.42
N ASP A 39 2.81 -9.43 -15.52
CA ASP A 39 3.61 -9.05 -16.70
C ASP A 39 2.82 -8.89 -18.02
N ARG A 40 1.49 -8.82 -17.98
CA ARG A 40 0.66 -8.66 -19.19
C ARG A 40 0.45 -7.20 -19.59
N PHE A 41 0.56 -6.26 -18.65
CA PHE A 41 0.29 -4.85 -18.92
C PHE A 41 1.46 -4.16 -19.63
N MET A 42 1.19 -3.59 -20.80
CA MET A 42 2.19 -3.02 -21.71
C MET A 42 2.05 -1.50 -21.90
N SER A 43 0.90 -0.91 -21.56
CA SER A 43 0.70 0.53 -21.59
C SER A 43 -0.44 0.95 -20.65
N CYS A 44 -0.54 2.24 -20.32
CA CYS A 44 -1.62 2.75 -19.48
C CYS A 44 -1.93 4.24 -19.70
N ILE A 45 -3.11 4.65 -19.25
CA ILE A 45 -3.56 6.05 -19.17
C ILE A 45 -3.92 6.33 -17.71
N VAL A 46 -3.37 7.41 -17.15
CA VAL A 46 -3.61 7.85 -15.77
C VAL A 46 -4.57 9.03 -15.79
N GLY A 47 -5.66 8.95 -15.01
CA GLY A 47 -6.62 10.04 -14.84
C GLY A 47 -5.97 11.30 -14.27
N SER A 48 -6.56 12.47 -14.55
CA SER A 48 -5.97 13.77 -14.17
C SER A 48 -5.96 14.09 -12.68
N ALA A 49 -6.72 13.35 -11.86
CA ALA A 49 -6.82 13.57 -10.41
C ALA A 49 -6.12 12.50 -9.57
N VAL A 50 -5.50 11.52 -10.21
CA VAL A 50 -4.77 10.42 -9.56
C VAL A 50 -3.34 10.33 -10.09
N GLN A 51 -2.47 9.71 -9.32
CA GLN A 51 -1.17 9.25 -9.78
C GLN A 51 -1.04 7.75 -9.52
N CYS A 52 -0.09 7.12 -10.21
CA CYS A 52 0.09 5.67 -10.13
C CYS A 52 1.56 5.33 -9.88
N ASN A 53 1.83 4.73 -8.73
CA ASN A 53 3.11 4.10 -8.46
C ASN A 53 3.11 2.70 -9.09
N ILE A 54 4.18 2.33 -9.79
CA ILE A 54 4.35 1.03 -10.45
C ILE A 54 5.68 0.38 -10.08
N TRP A 55 5.70 -0.95 -9.97
CA TRP A 55 6.89 -1.74 -9.61
C TRP A 55 7.07 -2.98 -10.48
N GLU A 56 8.34 -3.28 -10.76
CA GLU A 56 8.82 -4.43 -11.56
C GLU A 56 8.58 -5.76 -10.87
N HIS A 57 9.17 -5.93 -9.68
CA HIS A 57 9.10 -7.12 -8.86
C HIS A 57 9.23 -6.73 -7.39
N ASN A 58 8.56 -7.48 -6.52
CA ASN A 58 8.42 -7.20 -5.11
C ASN A 58 9.31 -8.15 -4.30
N GLU A 59 10.61 -7.88 -4.26
CA GLU A 59 11.54 -8.65 -3.43
C GLU A 59 12.15 -7.75 -2.35
N ILE A 60 11.60 -7.80 -1.14
CA ILE A 60 12.13 -7.11 0.05
C ILE A 60 13.54 -7.62 0.41
N ASP A 61 13.83 -8.88 0.08
CA ASP A 61 15.05 -9.59 0.49
C ASP A 61 16.19 -9.50 -0.54
N THR A 62 16.01 -8.74 -1.63
CA THR A 62 17.08 -8.53 -2.61
C THR A 62 17.91 -7.29 -2.26
N PRO A 63 19.25 -7.35 -2.41
CA PRO A 63 20.10 -6.20 -2.18
C PRO A 63 19.90 -5.09 -3.22
N THR A 64 19.14 -5.34 -4.29
CA THR A 64 18.85 -4.37 -5.35
C THR A 64 17.34 -4.22 -5.49
N PRO A 65 16.75 -3.06 -5.15
CA PRO A 65 15.32 -2.81 -5.35
C PRO A 65 14.95 -3.02 -6.82
N GLY A 66 13.84 -3.71 -7.08
CA GLY A 66 13.25 -3.77 -8.41
C GLY A 66 12.93 -2.37 -8.95
N LYS A 67 12.75 -2.21 -10.27
CA LYS A 67 12.46 -0.89 -10.83
C LYS A 67 11.14 -0.35 -10.29
N TYR A 68 11.13 0.96 -10.12
CA TYR A 68 10.01 1.75 -9.65
C TYR A 68 9.81 2.95 -10.57
N ALA A 69 8.55 3.35 -10.77
CA ALA A 69 8.23 4.63 -11.37
C ALA A 69 6.94 5.23 -10.82
N LEU A 70 6.88 6.55 -10.81
CA LEU A 70 5.68 7.33 -10.56
C LEU A 70 5.11 7.85 -11.89
N LEU A 71 3.94 7.34 -12.27
CA LEU A 71 3.20 7.82 -13.43
C LEU A 71 2.35 9.04 -13.05
N GLN A 72 2.59 10.14 -13.76
CA GLN A 72 2.02 11.45 -13.42
C GLN A 72 0.52 11.54 -13.75
N PRO A 73 -0.24 12.37 -13.02
CA PRO A 73 -1.65 12.62 -13.32
C PRO A 73 -1.88 13.09 -14.75
N GLY A 74 -2.89 12.54 -15.42
CA GLY A 74 -3.27 12.91 -16.79
C GLY A 74 -2.31 12.42 -17.87
N SER A 75 -1.31 11.60 -17.53
CA SER A 75 -0.32 11.10 -18.48
C SER A 75 -0.79 9.86 -19.23
N THR A 76 -0.21 9.63 -20.41
CA THR A 76 -0.31 8.38 -21.16
C THR A 76 1.07 7.78 -21.28
N THR A 77 1.22 6.53 -20.88
CA THR A 77 2.45 5.76 -21.03
C THR A 77 2.23 4.69 -22.08
N ASN A 78 2.73 4.93 -23.29
CA ASN A 78 2.52 4.06 -24.45
C ASN A 78 3.30 2.74 -24.39
N ASP A 79 4.33 2.67 -23.55
CA ASP A 79 5.20 1.51 -23.40
C ASP A 79 5.70 1.40 -21.97
N LEU A 80 5.27 0.37 -21.25
CA LEU A 80 5.69 0.06 -19.88
C LEU A 80 6.89 -0.90 -19.82
N THR A 81 7.47 -1.32 -20.95
CA THR A 81 8.59 -2.29 -20.93
C THR A 81 9.82 -1.81 -20.16
N PHE A 82 9.96 -0.50 -19.91
CA PHE A 82 11.02 0.03 -19.05
C PHE A 82 10.94 -0.53 -17.62
N ILE A 83 9.72 -0.83 -17.12
CA ILE A 83 9.52 -1.45 -15.80
C ILE A 83 9.91 -2.93 -15.81
N ASN A 84 10.13 -3.55 -16.98
CA ASN A 84 10.57 -4.95 -17.12
C ASN A 84 9.64 -5.99 -16.45
N GLY A 85 8.32 -5.80 -16.62
CA GLY A 85 7.27 -6.67 -16.10
C GLY A 85 6.56 -6.01 -14.92
N LEU A 86 5.26 -5.71 -15.03
CA LEU A 86 4.52 -5.03 -13.97
C LEU A 86 3.97 -6.05 -12.96
N SER A 87 4.50 -6.05 -11.73
CA SER A 87 4.03 -6.93 -10.65
C SER A 87 3.19 -6.22 -9.59
N LYS A 88 3.25 -4.89 -9.49
CA LYS A 88 2.42 -4.12 -8.55
C LYS A 88 2.15 -2.71 -9.04
N PHE A 89 0.99 -2.19 -8.67
CA PHE A 89 0.69 -0.77 -8.77
C PHE A 89 -0.19 -0.27 -7.63
N GLN A 90 -0.07 1.03 -7.35
CA GLN A 90 -0.83 1.72 -6.30
C GLN A 90 -1.36 3.04 -6.85
N ILE A 91 -2.68 3.25 -6.75
CA ILE A 91 -3.38 4.41 -7.32
C ILE A 91 -3.78 5.35 -6.20
N LEU A 92 -3.20 6.55 -6.22
CA LEU A 92 -3.32 7.53 -5.16
C LEU A 92 -3.95 8.83 -5.66
N PRO A 93 -4.67 9.57 -4.82
CA PRO A 93 -4.97 10.96 -5.12
C PRO A 93 -3.66 11.76 -5.26
N ARG A 94 -3.69 12.84 -6.04
CA ARG A 94 -2.50 13.68 -6.37
C ARG A 94 -1.71 14.18 -5.16
N ASP A 95 -2.38 14.35 -4.02
CA ASP A 95 -1.81 14.93 -2.80
C ASP A 95 -1.02 13.94 -1.93
N PHE A 96 -0.97 12.65 -2.32
CA PHE A 96 -0.35 11.57 -1.54
C PHE A 96 0.76 10.90 -2.33
N ASN A 97 2.01 10.95 -1.87
CA ASN A 97 3.15 10.36 -2.60
C ASN A 97 3.17 8.82 -2.57
N TYR A 98 2.74 8.24 -1.46
CA TYR A 98 2.71 6.82 -1.23
C TYR A 98 1.56 6.48 -0.29
N ALA A 99 1.21 5.20 -0.21
CA ALA A 99 0.36 4.70 0.84
C ALA A 99 0.95 3.45 1.48
N ILE A 100 0.60 3.26 2.75
CA ILE A 100 0.93 2.09 3.54
C ILE A 100 -0.26 1.14 3.41
N ASP A 101 -0.05 -0.01 2.79
CA ASP A 101 -1.05 -1.07 2.81
C ASP A 101 -0.86 -1.87 4.10
N PHE A 102 -1.89 -2.05 4.90
CA PHE A 102 -1.77 -2.86 6.11
C PHE A 102 -2.96 -3.80 6.31
N LYS A 103 -2.69 -4.93 6.94
CA LYS A 103 -3.73 -5.83 7.47
C LYS A 103 -3.39 -6.22 8.90
N ILE A 104 -4.43 -6.59 9.65
CA ILE A 104 -4.29 -7.14 11.01
C ILE A 104 -4.58 -8.64 10.99
N GLU A 105 -3.66 -9.41 11.55
CA GLU A 105 -3.81 -10.82 11.86
C GLU A 105 -3.85 -11.00 13.38
N LYS A 106 -4.45 -12.10 13.82
CA LYS A 106 -4.49 -12.48 15.23
C LYS A 106 -3.70 -13.77 15.45
N GLY A 107 -3.03 -13.85 16.60
CA GLY A 107 -2.38 -15.06 17.07
C GLY A 107 -3.38 -16.19 17.22
N SER A 108 -2.93 -17.43 17.04
CA SER A 108 -3.78 -18.62 17.02
C SER A 108 -4.54 -18.88 18.33
N SER A 109 -4.06 -18.33 19.45
CA SER A 109 -4.73 -18.39 20.76
C SER A 109 -5.90 -17.43 20.90
N LEU A 110 -6.05 -16.45 20.00
CA LEU A 110 -7.08 -15.42 20.07
C LEU A 110 -8.33 -15.83 19.27
N THR A 111 -9.47 -15.88 19.96
CA THR A 111 -10.74 -16.32 19.35
C THR A 111 -11.62 -15.18 18.88
N LYS A 112 -11.46 -13.97 19.43
CA LYS A 112 -12.24 -12.79 19.05
C LYS A 112 -11.77 -12.20 17.71
N GLU A 113 -12.54 -11.25 17.22
CA GLU A 113 -12.20 -10.42 16.05
C GLU A 113 -11.78 -9.02 16.52
N TYR A 114 -10.85 -8.40 15.80
CA TYR A 114 -10.23 -7.14 16.19
C TYR A 114 -10.21 -6.15 15.03
N GLU A 115 -10.45 -4.88 15.33
CA GLU A 115 -10.29 -3.75 14.41
C GLU A 115 -9.01 -3.00 14.79
N MET A 116 -8.06 -2.97 13.86
CA MET A 116 -6.88 -2.10 13.94
C MET A 116 -7.15 -0.79 13.21
N THR A 117 -6.87 0.32 13.87
CA THR A 117 -6.84 1.66 13.29
C THR A 117 -5.39 2.16 13.25
N LEU A 118 -4.94 2.53 12.05
CA LEU A 118 -3.67 3.22 11.82
C LEU A 118 -3.96 4.71 11.59
N ILE A 119 -3.35 5.58 12.37
CA ILE A 119 -3.61 7.03 12.35
C ILE A 119 -2.29 7.77 12.09
N PRO A 120 -1.97 8.11 10.84
CA PRO A 120 -0.81 8.94 10.54
C PRO A 120 -0.99 10.36 11.06
N TYR A 121 0.13 11.02 11.39
CA TYR A 121 0.11 12.41 11.88
C TYR A 121 -0.66 13.35 10.95
N GLN A 122 -1.75 13.94 11.46
CA GLN A 122 -2.64 14.87 10.74
C GLN A 122 -3.31 14.28 9.48
N VAL A 123 -3.47 12.96 9.40
CA VAL A 123 -4.14 12.28 8.29
C VAL A 123 -5.37 11.53 8.79
N SER A 124 -6.35 11.34 7.91
CA SER A 124 -7.52 10.51 8.20
C SER A 124 -7.09 9.08 8.59
N PRO A 125 -7.68 8.53 9.68
CA PRO A 125 -7.42 7.15 10.07
C PRO A 125 -7.82 6.14 8.98
N ALA A 126 -7.01 5.10 8.82
CA ALA A 126 -7.37 3.91 8.07
C ALA A 126 -7.64 2.74 9.03
N LYS A 127 -8.60 1.89 8.68
CA LYS A 127 -9.07 0.80 9.53
C LYS A 127 -9.07 -0.53 8.80
N ASN A 128 -8.65 -1.58 9.50
CA ASN A 128 -8.69 -2.94 9.01
C ASN A 128 -9.21 -3.86 10.12
N THR A 129 -9.92 -4.92 9.74
CA THR A 129 -10.46 -5.92 10.65
C THR A 129 -9.83 -7.27 10.35
N THR A 130 -9.62 -8.08 11.37
CA THR A 130 -9.09 -9.44 11.21
C THR A 130 -9.89 -10.24 10.18
N GLY A 131 -9.18 -11.01 9.35
CA GLY A 131 -9.78 -11.80 8.26
C GLY A 131 -10.03 -11.02 6.95
N HIS A 132 -9.79 -9.71 6.92
CA HIS A 132 -9.84 -8.93 5.69
C HIS A 132 -8.46 -8.80 5.04
N ASP A 133 -8.46 -8.53 3.73
CA ASP A 133 -7.25 -8.21 2.99
C ASP A 133 -6.72 -6.80 3.34
N TYR A 134 -5.57 -6.44 2.79
CA TYR A 134 -4.94 -5.14 3.02
C TYR A 134 -5.87 -3.95 2.79
N VAL A 135 -5.80 -2.95 3.67
CA VAL A 135 -6.39 -1.62 3.46
C VAL A 135 -5.29 -0.60 3.19
N GLN A 136 -5.57 0.35 2.31
CA GLN A 136 -4.65 1.42 1.99
C GLN A 136 -4.77 2.57 3.00
N CYS A 137 -3.65 3.01 3.55
CA CYS A 137 -3.50 4.20 4.38
C CYS A 137 -2.64 5.24 3.64
N PRO A 138 -3.26 6.22 2.95
CA PRO A 138 -2.54 7.17 2.11
C PRO A 138 -1.77 8.19 2.95
N ILE A 139 -0.50 8.44 2.60
CA ILE A 139 0.39 9.35 3.33
C ILE A 139 0.65 10.62 2.51
N PRO A 140 0.41 11.82 3.07
CA PRO A 140 0.60 13.07 2.35
C PRO A 140 2.07 13.26 1.97
N LYS A 141 2.31 14.16 1.02
CA LYS A 141 3.69 14.52 0.65
C LYS A 141 4.39 15.17 1.85
N LEU A 142 5.42 14.50 2.37
CA LEU A 142 6.25 15.03 3.43
C LEU A 142 7.32 15.96 2.86
N THR A 143 7.83 16.87 3.69
CA THR A 143 8.90 17.81 3.32
C THR A 143 9.98 17.77 4.41
N PRO A 144 11.17 17.21 4.13
CA PRO A 144 11.59 16.49 2.91
C PRO A 144 10.78 15.21 2.60
N PRO A 145 10.76 14.71 1.35
CA PRO A 145 10.01 13.50 0.96
C PRO A 145 10.42 12.23 1.73
N GLU A 146 11.69 12.12 2.11
CA GLU A 146 12.22 11.04 2.95
C GLU A 146 12.01 11.24 4.46
N SER A 147 11.19 12.21 4.89
CA SER A 147 10.89 12.38 6.31
C SER A 147 10.18 11.16 6.88
N GLU A 148 10.38 10.90 8.17
CA GLU A 148 9.58 9.92 8.89
C GLU A 148 8.20 10.50 9.23
N ILE A 149 7.16 9.68 9.14
CA ILE A 149 5.85 9.98 9.70
C ILE A 149 5.57 9.05 10.87
N VAL A 150 5.10 9.63 11.97
CA VAL A 150 4.57 8.85 13.10
C VAL A 150 3.12 8.46 12.82
N CYS A 151 2.81 7.18 13.04
CA CYS A 151 1.46 6.66 13.01
C CYS A 151 1.10 6.09 14.38
N GLN A 152 -0.03 6.51 14.94
CA GLN A 152 -0.62 5.82 16.07
C GLN A 152 -1.20 4.50 15.60
N VAL A 153 -0.97 3.45 16.39
CA VAL A 153 -1.55 2.11 16.22
C VAL A 153 -2.51 1.88 17.37
N SER A 154 -3.78 1.63 17.06
CA SER A 154 -4.79 1.28 18.04
C SER A 154 -5.52 0.03 17.59
N CYS A 155 -5.64 -0.98 18.45
CA CYS A 155 -6.37 -2.20 18.17
C CYS A 155 -7.41 -2.42 19.26
N LYS A 156 -8.64 -2.73 18.86
CA LYS A 156 -9.75 -3.01 19.78
C LYS A 156 -10.52 -4.24 19.35
N GLU A 157 -11.22 -4.85 20.29
CA GLU A 157 -12.23 -5.86 19.99
C GLU A 157 -13.35 -5.24 19.15
N THR A 158 -13.88 -6.00 18.19
CA THR A 158 -15.06 -5.57 17.41
C THR A 158 -16.35 -5.77 18.17
N ALA A 159 -16.41 -6.81 19.01
CA ALA A 159 -17.54 -7.10 19.87
C ALA A 159 -17.63 -6.10 21.04
N TRP A 160 -18.85 -5.84 21.52
CA TRP A 160 -19.07 -5.05 22.73
C TRP A 160 -18.40 -5.73 23.95
N PRO A 161 -17.66 -5.01 24.81
CA PRO A 161 -17.62 -3.55 24.98
C PRO A 161 -16.64 -2.81 24.05
N GLY A 162 -15.91 -3.51 23.18
CA GLY A 162 -14.94 -2.92 22.26
C GLY A 162 -13.65 -2.48 22.96
N ALA A 163 -13.17 -3.30 23.90
CA ALA A 163 -11.98 -3.01 24.69
C ALA A 163 -10.77 -2.76 23.78
N THR A 164 -9.98 -1.73 24.10
CA THR A 164 -8.69 -1.50 23.43
C THR A 164 -7.68 -2.49 23.98
N VAL A 165 -7.11 -3.33 23.11
CA VAL A 165 -6.19 -4.41 23.47
C VAL A 165 -4.74 -4.11 23.10
N ALA A 166 -4.50 -3.11 22.25
CA ALA A 166 -3.18 -2.59 21.95
C ALA A 166 -3.27 -1.11 21.59
N ASN A 167 -2.36 -0.29 22.12
CA ASN A 167 -2.25 1.12 21.77
C ASN A 167 -0.77 1.53 21.80
N GLY A 168 -0.33 2.24 20.78
CA GLY A 168 1.06 2.61 20.63
C GLY A 168 1.34 3.41 19.36
N SER A 169 2.60 3.41 18.92
CA SER A 169 2.99 4.13 17.71
C SER A 169 4.10 3.42 16.93
N ILE A 170 4.24 3.79 15.66
CA ILE A 170 5.26 3.29 14.73
C ILE A 170 5.71 4.44 13.82
N TYR A 171 6.98 4.45 13.41
CA TYR A 171 7.47 5.34 12.37
C TYR A 171 7.53 4.62 11.03
N PHE A 172 7.09 5.30 9.98
CA PHE A 172 7.28 4.90 8.59
C PHE A 172 8.13 5.92 7.84
N LYS A 173 8.96 5.44 6.92
CA LYS A 173 9.81 6.28 6.08
C LYS A 173 9.77 5.80 4.63
N TYR A 174 9.52 6.73 3.72
CA TYR A 174 9.46 6.44 2.29
C TYR A 174 10.75 6.83 1.56
N SER A 175 11.17 6.02 0.60
CA SER A 175 12.29 6.28 -0.29
C SER A 175 11.77 6.69 -1.66
N PRO A 176 11.85 7.97 -2.07
CA PRO A 176 11.32 8.43 -3.35
C PRO A 176 12.07 7.88 -4.57
N SER A 177 13.31 7.40 -4.40
CA SER A 177 14.09 6.80 -5.49
C SER A 177 13.66 5.36 -5.80
N THR A 178 13.19 4.62 -4.80
CA THR A 178 12.88 3.18 -4.92
C THR A 178 11.40 2.86 -4.74
N GLY A 179 10.60 3.83 -4.29
CA GLY A 179 9.20 3.60 -3.96
C GLY A 179 8.99 2.72 -2.72
N GLN A 180 10.05 2.42 -1.97
CA GLN A 180 9.99 1.54 -0.80
C GLN A 180 9.59 2.30 0.46
N VAL A 181 8.81 1.64 1.31
CA VAL A 181 8.50 2.08 2.66
C VAL A 181 9.25 1.18 3.63
N SER A 182 9.94 1.80 4.58
CA SER A 182 10.56 1.12 5.72
C SER A 182 9.86 1.57 7.00
N PHE A 183 10.06 0.81 8.08
CA PHE A 183 9.50 1.15 9.38
C PHE A 183 10.52 0.95 10.49
N ARG A 184 10.28 1.64 11.61
CA ARG A 184 10.92 1.32 12.89
C ARG A 184 9.89 1.43 14.01
N LYS A 185 10.00 0.52 14.98
CA LYS A 185 9.18 0.56 16.19
C LYS A 185 9.59 1.77 17.04
N THR A 186 8.61 2.46 17.62
CA THR A 186 8.89 3.45 18.66
C THR A 186 9.08 2.75 20.00
N GLU A 187 9.52 3.50 21.01
CA GLU A 187 9.54 3.05 22.41
C GLU A 187 8.13 2.71 22.92
N GLY A 188 7.10 3.32 22.32
CA GLY A 188 5.69 3.09 22.61
C GLY A 188 5.00 2.09 21.67
N PHE A 189 5.73 1.29 20.89
CA PHE A 189 5.11 0.27 20.06
C PHE A 189 4.49 -0.84 20.94
N PRO A 190 3.25 -1.32 20.69
CA PRO A 190 2.59 -2.26 21.59
C PRO A 190 3.39 -3.56 21.75
N HIS A 191 3.72 -3.93 22.99
CA HIS A 191 4.54 -5.13 23.27
C HIS A 191 3.85 -6.45 22.90
N ASN A 192 2.52 -6.48 22.89
CA ASN A 192 1.70 -7.62 22.48
C ASN A 192 1.42 -7.66 20.98
N MET A 193 2.06 -6.81 20.18
CA MET A 193 1.92 -6.77 18.73
C MET A 193 3.26 -7.04 18.04
N ALA A 194 3.23 -7.71 16.90
CA ALA A 194 4.33 -7.81 15.96
C ALA A 194 3.97 -7.09 14.66
N ILE A 195 4.99 -6.68 13.92
CA ILE A 195 4.86 -6.16 12.56
C ILE A 195 5.88 -6.86 11.68
N LYS A 196 5.44 -7.30 10.51
CA LYS A 196 6.26 -7.85 9.44
C LYS A 196 6.02 -7.03 8.18
N GLN A 197 7.09 -6.69 7.48
CA GLN A 197 6.97 -6.16 6.12
C GLN A 197 6.77 -7.34 5.16
N ASP A 198 5.63 -7.35 4.47
CA ASP A 198 5.24 -8.40 3.53
C ASP A 198 5.51 -8.03 2.07
N ASP A 199 5.54 -6.72 1.80
CA ASP A 199 5.98 -6.15 0.52
C ASP A 199 6.61 -4.75 0.72
N ASN A 200 7.14 -4.14 -0.35
CA ASN A 200 7.71 -2.79 -0.41
C ASN A 200 6.86 -1.71 0.28
N THR A 201 5.52 -1.84 0.27
CA THR A 201 4.59 -0.90 0.91
C THR A 201 3.53 -1.59 1.78
N SER A 202 3.66 -2.90 1.99
CA SER A 202 2.60 -3.71 2.62
C SER A 202 3.09 -4.35 3.92
N PHE A 203 2.31 -4.19 4.99
CA PHE A 203 2.70 -4.58 6.35
C PHE A 203 1.62 -5.43 7.00
N ILE A 204 2.05 -6.53 7.62
CA ILE A 204 1.19 -7.39 8.42
C ILE A 204 1.45 -7.06 9.87
N PHE A 205 0.42 -6.58 10.55
CA PHE A 205 0.41 -6.47 12.00
C PHE A 205 -0.18 -7.76 12.57
N THR A 206 0.44 -8.32 13.61
CA THR A 206 -0.05 -9.53 14.28
C THR A 206 -0.26 -9.23 15.75
N LEU A 207 -1.50 -9.33 16.23
CA LEU A 207 -1.81 -9.26 17.66
C LEU A 207 -1.54 -10.62 18.31
N ASN A 208 -0.57 -10.71 19.21
CA ASN A 208 -0.12 -11.98 19.78
C ASN A 208 -0.90 -12.37 21.05
N SER A 209 -1.34 -11.38 21.83
CA SER A 209 -2.11 -11.60 23.06
C SER A 209 -3.03 -10.41 23.36
N GLU A 210 -4.06 -10.64 24.16
CA GLU A 210 -4.76 -9.57 24.86
C GLU A 210 -3.85 -9.03 25.98
N GLN A 211 -4.01 -7.74 26.34
CA GLN A 211 -3.31 -7.15 27.49
C GLN A 211 -3.93 -7.57 28.82
#